data_AF-A0A8S3YFT0-F1
#
_entry.id   AF-A0A8S3YFT0-F1
#
_cell.length_a   1.000
_cell.length_b   1.000
_cell.length_c   1.000
_cell.angle_alpha   90.00
_cell.angle_beta   90.00
_cell.angle_gamma   90.00
#
_symmetry.space_group_name_H-M   'P 1'
#
loop_
_entity.id
_entity.type
_entity.pdbx_description
1 polymer ?
#
loop_
_entity_poly.entity_id
_entity_poly.type
_entity_poly.pdbx_seq_one_letter_code
_entity_poly.pdbx_strand_id
1 'polypeptide(L)'
;MAFAETNVSLSQPDITQKLTVRIDDLKQRIAAWGKRIRQYTERSTRFNQNRLFQSDQKRLYESLEQPMVSGTGPAANQADTVAFWRGLWSEPANHSEGP
;
A
#
# COMPACT_ATOMS: atom_id res chain seq x y z
N MET A 1 -17.25 -10.00 -48.82
CA MET A 1 -17.76 -9.04 -47.83
C MET A 1 -16.60 -8.11 -47.47
N ALA A 2 -16.61 -6.87 -47.98
CA ALA A 2 -15.59 -5.88 -47.66
C ALA A 2 -16.04 -5.13 -46.40
N PHE A 3 -15.24 -5.19 -45.33
CA PHE A 3 -15.42 -4.31 -44.19
C PHE A 3 -15.01 -2.91 -44.65
N ALA A 4 -15.97 -1.99 -44.69
CA ALA A 4 -15.71 -0.60 -45.00
C ALA A 4 -14.72 -0.06 -43.95
N GLU A 5 -13.51 0.28 -44.39
CA GLU A 5 -12.53 0.98 -43.59
C GLU A 5 -13.10 2.35 -43.20
N THR A 6 -13.69 2.42 -42.02
CA THR A 6 -14.06 3.69 -41.40
C THR A 6 -12.77 4.38 -40.97
N ASN A 7 -12.17 5.12 -41.89
CA ASN A 7 -11.10 6.08 -41.62
C ASN A 7 -11.68 7.24 -40.79
N VAL A 8 -12.02 6.97 -39.53
CA VAL A 8 -12.40 7.99 -38.55
C VAL A 8 -11.12 8.69 -38.13
N SER A 9 -10.83 9.83 -38.74
CA SER A 9 -9.72 10.67 -38.32
C SER A 9 -9.95 11.15 -36.88
N LEU A 10 -9.10 10.69 -35.96
CA LEU A 10 -9.06 11.08 -34.54
C LEU A 10 -8.80 12.58 -34.32
N SER A 11 -8.63 13.37 -35.39
CA SER A 11 -8.38 14.81 -35.33
C SER A 11 -9.65 15.66 -35.08
N GLN A 12 -10.83 15.04 -34.98
CA GLN A 12 -12.06 15.78 -34.65
C GLN A 12 -12.13 16.04 -33.13
N PRO A 13 -12.11 17.31 -32.68
CA PRO A 13 -12.02 17.64 -31.25
C PRO A 13 -13.23 17.14 -30.43
N ASP A 14 -14.40 17.01 -31.05
CA ASP A 14 -15.60 16.48 -30.41
C ASP A 14 -15.48 14.96 -30.13
N ILE A 15 -14.82 14.21 -31.01
CA ILE A 15 -14.62 12.76 -30.83
C ILE A 15 -13.61 12.52 -29.70
N THR A 16 -12.50 13.26 -29.68
CA THR A 16 -11.49 13.11 -28.63
C THR A 16 -12.04 13.51 -27.27
N GLN A 17 -12.84 14.58 -27.19
CA GLN A 17 -13.50 14.99 -25.95
C GLN A 17 -14.52 13.95 -25.45
N LYS A 18 -15.32 13.36 -26.35
CA LYS A 18 -16.24 12.27 -25.96
C LYS A 18 -15.49 11.04 -25.47
N LEU A 19 -14.36 10.71 -26.09
CA LEU A 19 -13.51 9.60 -25.66
C LEU A 19 -12.90 9.84 -24.28
N THR A 20 -12.38 11.04 -24.00
CA THR A 20 -11.80 11.36 -22.69
C THR A 20 -12.84 11.27 -21.58
N VAL A 21 -14.05 11.83 -21.79
CA VAL A 21 -15.16 11.73 -20.84
C VAL A 21 -15.52 10.28 -20.55
N ARG A 22 -15.60 9.43 -21.59
CA ARG A 22 -15.86 7.99 -21.42
C ARG A 22 -14.76 7.26 -20.67
N ILE A 23 -13.50 7.59 -20.94
CA ILE A 23 -12.36 7.03 -20.23
C ILE A 23 -12.42 7.41 -18.75
N ASP A 24 -12.74 8.66 -18.43
CA ASP A 24 -12.78 9.12 -17.05
C ASP A 24 -13.98 8.54 -16.28
N ASP A 25 -15.15 8.37 -16.90
CA ASP A 25 -16.27 7.61 -16.32
C ASP A 25 -15.85 6.19 -15.96
N LEU A 26 -15.16 5.48 -16.87
CA LEU A 26 -14.68 4.14 -16.62
C LEU A 26 -13.66 4.09 -15.49
N LYS A 27 -12.70 5.02 -15.44
CA LYS A 27 -11.74 5.12 -14.33
C LYS A 27 -12.45 5.34 -12.99
N GLN A 28 -13.41 6.25 -12.93
CA GLN A 28 -14.18 6.52 -11.72
C GLN A 28 -14.96 5.28 -11.25
N ARG A 29 -15.59 4.56 -12.18
CA ARG A 29 -16.29 3.31 -11.88
C ARG A 29 -15.34 2.25 -11.34
N ILE A 30 -14.20 2.02 -12.00
CA ILE A 30 -13.19 1.06 -11.55
C ILE A 30 -12.70 1.42 -10.14
N ALA A 31 -12.40 2.69 -9.88
CA ALA A 31 -11.98 3.15 -8.56
C ALA A 31 -13.05 2.92 -7.49
N ALA A 32 -14.32 3.21 -7.80
CA ALA A 32 -15.44 2.97 -6.89
C ALA A 32 -15.63 1.47 -6.58
N TRP A 33 -15.54 0.61 -7.58
CA TRP A 33 -15.62 -0.85 -7.40
C TRP A 33 -14.43 -1.39 -6.60
N GLY A 34 -13.21 -0.93 -6.90
CA GLY A 34 -12.02 -1.29 -6.14
C GLY A 34 -12.14 -0.91 -4.66
N LYS A 35 -12.65 0.30 -4.38
CA LYS A 35 -12.92 0.75 -3.00
C LYS A 35 -13.96 -0.14 -2.31
N ARG A 36 -15.04 -0.50 -2.99
CA ARG A 36 -16.07 -1.40 -2.43
C ARG A 36 -15.48 -2.77 -2.09
N ILE A 37 -14.74 -3.38 -3.01
CA ILE A 37 -14.08 -4.68 -2.79
C ILE A 37 -13.18 -4.60 -1.55
N ARG A 38 -12.32 -3.58 -1.47
CA ARG A 38 -11.43 -3.36 -0.32
C ARG A 38 -12.21 -3.27 0.99
N GLN A 39 -13.29 -2.50 1.03
CA GLN A 39 -14.13 -2.35 2.22
C GLN A 39 -14.78 -3.68 2.65
N TYR A 40 -15.25 -4.49 1.70
CA TYR A 40 -15.81 -5.81 2.01
C TYR A 40 -14.75 -6.77 2.55
N THR A 41 -13.57 -6.79 1.94
CA THR A 41 -12.43 -7.57 2.43
C THR A 41 -12.04 -7.14 3.85
N GLU A 42 -11.85 -5.85 4.09
CA GLU A 42 -11.51 -5.31 5.41
C GLU A 42 -12.60 -5.62 6.45
N ARG A 43 -13.87 -5.56 6.07
CA ARG A 43 -14.99 -5.93 6.96
C ARG A 43 -14.92 -7.41 7.31
N SER A 44 -14.72 -8.28 6.33
CA SER A 44 -14.60 -9.72 6.54
C SER A 44 -13.40 -10.07 7.43
N THR A 45 -12.23 -9.48 7.14
CA THR A 45 -11.02 -9.64 7.95
C THR A 45 -11.25 -9.23 9.39
N ARG A 46 -11.81 -8.02 9.62
CA ARG A 46 -12.12 -7.55 10.99
C ARG A 46 -13.10 -8.46 11.71
N PHE A 47 -14.14 -8.95 11.03
CA PHE A 47 -15.09 -9.89 11.63
C PHE A 47 -14.39 -11.17 12.10
N ASN A 48 -13.55 -11.76 11.23
CA ASN A 48 -12.80 -12.98 11.56
C ASN A 48 -11.79 -12.75 12.69
N GLN A 49 -11.03 -11.64 12.65
CA GLN A 49 -10.07 -11.27 13.68
C GLN A 49 -10.75 -11.02 15.03
N ASN A 50 -11.88 -10.29 15.06
CA ASN A 50 -12.62 -10.04 16.29
C ASN A 50 -13.21 -11.32 16.88
N ARG A 51 -13.72 -12.21 16.02
CA ARG A 51 -14.21 -13.52 16.45
C ARG A 51 -13.08 -14.36 17.04
N LEU A 52 -11.92 -14.38 16.37
CA LEU A 52 -10.73 -15.09 16.85
C LEU A 52 -10.23 -14.49 18.16
N PHE A 53 -10.23 -13.16 18.32
CA PHE A 53 -9.91 -12.49 19.58
C PHE A 53 -10.82 -12.92 20.73
N GLN A 54 -12.13 -13.07 20.47
CA GLN A 54 -13.08 -13.49 21.51
C GLN A 54 -12.93 -14.96 21.88
N SER A 55 -12.60 -15.84 20.93
CA SER A 55 -12.52 -17.29 21.16
C SER A 55 -11.13 -17.78 21.56
N ASP A 56 -10.07 -17.23 20.96
CA ASP A 56 -8.68 -17.69 21.06
C ASP A 56 -7.70 -16.54 20.73
N GLN A 57 -7.44 -15.69 21.74
CA GLN A 57 -6.53 -14.56 21.60
C GLN A 57 -5.11 -14.98 21.20
N LYS A 58 -4.62 -16.11 21.71
CA LYS A 58 -3.26 -16.60 21.44
C LYS A 58 -3.06 -16.81 19.95
N ARG A 59 -4.01 -17.50 19.30
CA ARG A 59 -3.98 -17.71 17.84
C ARG A 59 -4.05 -16.42 17.04
N LEU A 60 -4.78 -15.41 17.51
CA LEU A 60 -4.78 -14.11 16.84
C LEU A 60 -3.38 -13.51 16.88
N TYR A 61 -2.73 -13.46 18.04
CA TYR A 61 -1.39 -12.89 18.17
C TYR A 61 -0.36 -13.69 17.36
N GLU A 62 -0.42 -15.03 17.38
CA GLU A 62 0.41 -15.88 16.52
C GLU A 62 0.21 -15.60 15.03
N SER A 63 -1.00 -15.22 14.59
CA SER A 63 -1.26 -14.83 13.20
C SER A 63 -0.80 -13.41 12.85
N LEU A 64 -0.70 -12.52 13.85
CA LEU A 64 -0.20 -11.15 13.70
C LEU A 64 1.32 -11.10 13.75
N GLU A 65 1.93 -12.03 14.48
CA GLU A 65 3.31 -12.43 14.33
C GLU A 65 3.46 -13.06 12.94
N GLN A 66 3.45 -12.23 11.90
CA GLN A 66 4.09 -12.61 10.66
C GLN A 66 5.47 -13.13 11.05
N PRO A 67 5.95 -14.26 10.52
CA PRO A 67 7.37 -14.53 10.58
C PRO A 67 7.97 -13.27 10.01
N MET A 68 8.64 -12.49 10.88
CA MET A 68 9.45 -11.38 10.45
C MET A 68 10.19 -11.98 9.28
N VAL A 69 10.05 -11.41 8.08
CA VAL A 69 11.03 -11.67 7.04
C VAL A 69 12.28 -11.12 7.70
N SER A 70 12.94 -11.97 8.51
CA SER A 70 14.25 -11.77 9.07
C SER A 70 15.01 -11.39 7.84
N GLY A 71 15.30 -10.09 7.73
CA GLY A 71 15.71 -9.50 6.47
C GLY A 71 16.74 -10.43 5.90
N THR A 72 16.53 -10.90 4.68
CA THR A 72 17.43 -11.89 4.04
C THR A 72 18.82 -11.30 3.76
N GLY A 73 19.13 -10.16 4.38
CA GLY A 73 20.45 -9.59 4.45
C GLY A 73 21.30 -10.32 5.49
N PRO A 74 22.62 -10.30 5.31
CA PRO A 74 23.55 -10.81 6.30
C PRO A 74 23.29 -10.13 7.65
N ALA A 75 23.37 -10.90 8.74
CA ALA A 75 23.36 -10.34 10.08
C ALA A 75 24.39 -9.21 10.16
N ALA A 76 23.97 -8.04 10.67
CA ALA A 76 24.87 -6.91 10.82
C ALA A 76 26.09 -7.33 11.67
N ASN A 77 27.29 -6.94 11.23
CA ASN A 77 28.51 -7.23 11.96
C ASN A 77 28.44 -6.57 13.35
N GLN A 78 28.89 -7.29 14.38
CA GLN A 78 28.89 -6.81 15.76
C GLN A 78 29.67 -5.50 15.90
N ALA A 79 30.78 -5.37 15.18
CA ALA A 79 31.61 -4.16 15.18
C ALA A 79 30.84 -2.93 14.67
N ASP A 80 30.10 -3.08 13.57
CA ASP A 80 29.31 -2.00 12.96
C ASP A 80 28.16 -1.57 13.87
N THR A 81 27.53 -2.54 14.55
CA THR A 81 26.46 -2.28 15.52
C THR A 81 26.99 -1.49 16.71
N VAL A 82 28.13 -1.90 17.27
CA VAL A 82 28.75 -1.20 18.40
C VAL A 82 29.23 0.20 18.00
N ALA A 83 29.80 0.36 16.80
CA ALA A 83 30.24 1.66 16.29
C ALA A 83 29.07 2.63 16.08
N PHE A 84 27.96 2.15 15.51
CA PHE A 84 26.74 2.94 15.33
C PHE A 84 26.21 3.47 16.67
N TRP A 85 26.02 2.57 17.64
CA TRP A 85 25.51 2.92 18.96
C TRP A 85 26.47 3.81 19.74
N ARG A 86 27.77 3.53 19.67
CA ARG A 86 28.79 4.40 20.28
C ARG A 86 28.74 5.80 19.67
N GLY A 87 28.60 5.93 18.36
CA GLY A 87 28.49 7.21 17.66
C GLY A 87 27.28 8.03 18.09
N LEU A 88 26.14 7.36 18.28
CA LEU A 88 24.90 8.02 18.76
C LEU A 88 25.06 8.61 20.17
N TRP A 89 25.78 7.91 21.05
CA TRP A 89 26.00 8.33 22.44
C TRP A 89 27.29 9.12 22.68
N SER A 90 28.20 9.19 21.70
CA SER A 90 29.46 9.91 21.84
C SER A 90 29.34 11.39 21.54
N GLU A 91 28.32 11.82 20.80
CA GLU A 91 28.05 13.23 20.52
C GLU A 91 27.23 13.83 21.67
N PRO A 92 27.80 14.68 22.53
CA PRO A 92 27.01 15.43 23.49
C PRO A 92 26.10 16.38 22.71
N ALA A 93 24.81 16.08 22.66
CA ALA A 93 23.82 16.99 22.09
C ALA A 93 23.83 18.27 22.93
N ASN A 94 24.40 19.35 22.37
CA ASN A 94 24.25 20.69 22.92
C ASN A 94 22.80 21.11 22.66
N HIS A 95 21.92 20.73 23.58
CA HIS A 95 20.58 21.30 23.63
C HIS A 95 20.75 22.77 24.02
N SER A 96 20.50 23.67 23.09
CA SER A 96 20.36 25.09 23.42
C SER A 96 19.13 25.20 24.32
N GLU A 97 19.35 25.43 25.61
CA GLU A 97 18.29 25.89 26.50
C GLU A 97 17.82 27.24 25.95
N GLY A 98 16.64 27.23 25.33
CA GLY A 98 15.98 28.44 24.86
C GLY A 98 15.56 29.32 26.04
N PRO A 99 15.36 30.62 25.79
CA PRO A 99 15.10 31.63 26.82
C PRO A 99 13.78 31.44 27.57
#